data_AF-A0A372INZ7-F1
#
_entry.id   AF-A0A372INZ7-F1
#
_cell.length_a   1.000
_cell.length_b   1.000
_cell.length_c   1.000
_cell.angle_alpha   90.00
_cell.angle_beta   90.00
_cell.angle_gamma   90.00
#
_symmetry.space_group_name_H-M   'P 1'
#
loop_
_entity.id
_entity.type
_entity.pdbx_description
1 polymer ?
#
loop_
_entity_poly.entity_id
_entity_poly.type
_entity_poly.pdbx_seq_one_letter_code
_entity_poly.pdbx_strand_id
1 'polypeptide(L)'
;MWLRIWIRCAARRRRSETGTERKGRPGGKGGGEKVSDEIEVKSEQQSAEDKLAVSRRWLLLKLGVAFNGLVGLALATPVIRYLLSPVKRDSAYNSWVTLGPIEGFPVGETRLADFKNPFSRPWDGETQGVACYVRRNTKSEFQVFAVNCAHLGCPVRWFPQSQLFMCPCHGGVYYADGSRASGPPERGLFTYDYKLAGGQLQINAGQMPTLSNTAKLVQIGNAKGNPPCAG
;
A
#
# COMPACT_ATOMS: atom_id res chain seq x y z
N MET A 1 33.61 11.36 20.72
CA MET A 1 34.73 10.85 21.55
C MET A 1 34.64 9.33 21.73
N TRP A 2 34.59 8.53 20.66
CA TRP A 2 34.52 7.05 20.74
C TRP A 2 35.13 6.38 19.49
N LEU A 3 36.27 6.89 19.01
CA LEU A 3 36.93 6.38 17.79
C LEU A 3 38.44 6.26 17.96
N ARG A 4 38.93 5.58 19.02
CA ARG A 4 40.38 5.41 19.29
C ARG A 4 40.79 4.14 20.07
N ILE A 5 40.02 3.04 20.02
CA ILE A 5 40.34 1.83 20.82
C ILE A 5 40.98 0.68 20.00
N TRP A 6 40.98 0.74 18.66
CA TRP A 6 41.41 -0.41 17.84
C TRP A 6 42.88 -0.43 17.38
N ILE A 7 43.71 0.54 17.78
CA ILE A 7 45.11 0.64 17.35
C ILE A 7 46.03 0.63 18.57
N ARG A 8 46.18 -0.50 19.26
CA ARG A 8 47.28 -0.68 20.25
C ARG A 8 47.58 -2.10 20.75
N CYS A 9 47.13 -3.16 20.08
CA CYS A 9 47.42 -4.54 20.54
C CYS A 9 48.59 -5.24 19.80
N ALA A 10 49.12 -4.66 18.72
CA ALA A 10 50.10 -5.36 17.85
C ALA A 10 51.59 -5.08 18.14
N ALA A 11 51.95 -4.29 19.17
CA ALA A 11 53.35 -3.89 19.33
C ALA A 11 53.75 -3.66 20.79
N ARG A 12 53.91 -4.73 21.59
CA ARG A 12 54.77 -4.63 22.77
C ARG A 12 55.37 -5.97 23.20
N ARG A 13 56.65 -6.11 22.83
CA ARG A 13 57.76 -6.64 23.65
C ARG A 13 57.60 -8.09 24.10
N ARG A 14 58.30 -9.05 23.48
CA ARG A 14 59.76 -9.29 23.59
C ARG A 14 60.28 -9.14 25.04
N ARG A 15 60.68 -10.30 25.61
CA ARG A 15 61.83 -10.57 26.49
C ARG A 15 61.54 -10.92 27.97
N SER A 16 61.75 -12.20 28.30
CA SER A 16 62.37 -12.77 29.54
C SER A 16 62.27 -14.31 29.45
N GLU A 17 63.30 -15.06 29.00
CA GLU A 17 64.40 -15.66 29.79
C GLU A 17 63.87 -16.38 31.06
N THR A 18 63.87 -17.73 31.13
CA THR A 18 64.97 -18.61 31.62
C THR A 18 64.91 -20.01 30.95
N GLY A 19 65.96 -20.60 30.36
CA GLY A 19 67.02 -21.40 31.04
C GLY A 19 66.42 -22.63 31.73
N THR A 20 66.50 -23.87 31.24
CA THR A 20 67.66 -24.79 31.10
C THR A 20 67.19 -26.10 30.46
N GLU A 21 67.93 -26.76 29.55
CA GLU A 21 68.20 -28.22 29.56
C GLU A 21 69.16 -28.63 28.41
N ARG A 22 69.83 -29.77 28.57
CA ARG A 22 71.10 -30.20 27.96
C ARG A 22 70.98 -30.91 26.60
N LYS A 23 72.05 -30.72 25.82
CA LYS A 23 72.77 -31.61 24.87
C LYS A 23 72.10 -32.91 24.35
N GLY A 24 72.12 -33.07 23.02
CA GLY A 24 72.19 -34.36 22.33
C GLY A 24 71.99 -34.26 20.80
N ARG A 25 72.97 -34.70 20.01
CA ARG A 25 73.00 -34.84 18.52
C ARG A 25 73.49 -36.28 18.23
N PRO A 26 73.57 -36.81 16.98
CA PRO A 26 72.81 -36.66 15.72
C PRO A 26 72.26 -38.01 15.18
N GLY A 27 71.51 -37.97 14.07
CA GLY A 27 71.78 -38.87 12.92
C GLY A 27 70.64 -39.76 12.43
N GLY A 28 70.48 -39.81 11.10
CA GLY A 28 69.68 -40.82 10.38
C GLY A 28 69.19 -40.36 9.01
N LYS A 29 69.91 -40.71 7.94
CA LYS A 29 69.52 -40.56 6.53
C LYS A 29 68.82 -41.84 6.02
N GLY A 30 68.04 -41.70 4.93
CA GLY A 30 67.57 -42.77 4.04
C GLY A 30 66.04 -42.81 3.99
N GLY A 31 65.33 -42.80 2.86
CA GLY A 31 65.69 -43.13 1.49
C GLY A 31 64.78 -44.27 1.00
N GLY A 32 63.79 -43.94 0.18
CA GLY A 32 63.24 -44.82 -0.87
C GLY A 32 62.23 -45.92 -0.51
N GLU A 33 61.01 -45.74 -1.01
CA GLU A 33 60.33 -46.63 -1.96
C GLU A 33 59.26 -47.66 -1.50
N LYS A 34 58.03 -47.43 -2.04
CA LYS A 34 56.90 -48.32 -2.40
C LYS A 34 56.34 -49.31 -1.37
N VAL A 35 55.09 -49.09 -0.96
CA VAL A 35 53.99 -50.08 -1.03
C VAL A 35 52.69 -49.30 -1.25
N SER A 36 52.07 -49.46 -2.41
CA SER A 36 51.00 -48.60 -2.94
C SER A 36 49.59 -49.19 -2.80
N ASP A 37 49.42 -50.35 -2.19
CA ASP A 37 48.15 -51.11 -2.29
C ASP A 37 47.26 -51.05 -1.03
N GLU A 38 47.68 -50.34 0.02
CA GLU A 38 46.84 -50.07 1.21
C GLU A 38 46.11 -48.72 1.16
N ILE A 39 46.34 -47.93 0.11
CA ILE A 39 45.84 -46.54 0.00
C ILE A 39 44.45 -46.48 -0.65
N GLU A 40 44.13 -47.43 -1.53
CA GLU A 40 42.90 -47.36 -2.34
C GLU A 40 41.65 -47.69 -1.53
N VAL A 41 41.70 -48.68 -0.63
CA VAL A 41 40.56 -49.07 0.23
C VAL A 41 40.23 -48.00 1.30
N LYS A 42 41.22 -47.21 1.73
CA LYS A 42 40.99 -46.09 2.66
C LYS A 42 40.35 -44.88 1.99
N SER A 43 40.56 -44.69 0.69
CA SER A 43 40.10 -43.51 -0.03
C SER A 43 38.58 -43.48 -0.25
N GLU A 44 37.96 -44.64 -0.46
CA GLU A 44 36.50 -44.75 -0.62
C GLU A 44 35.75 -44.78 0.71
N GLN A 45 36.34 -45.36 1.77
CA GLN A 45 35.70 -45.34 3.09
C GLN A 45 35.74 -43.95 3.75
N GLN A 46 36.77 -43.15 3.50
CA GLN A 46 36.78 -41.73 3.90
C GLN A 46 35.78 -40.89 3.07
N SER A 47 35.58 -41.20 1.80
CA SER A 47 34.63 -40.48 0.92
C SER A 47 33.15 -40.73 1.28
N ALA A 48 32.84 -41.89 1.89
CA ALA A 48 31.50 -42.21 2.38
C ALA A 48 31.24 -41.69 3.81
N GLU A 49 32.24 -41.73 4.70
CA GLU A 49 32.11 -41.20 6.08
C GLU A 49 32.20 -39.67 6.15
N ASP A 50 32.93 -39.01 5.24
CA ASP A 50 32.98 -37.54 5.14
C ASP A 50 31.68 -36.94 4.57
N LYS A 51 30.78 -37.79 4.06
CA LYS A 51 29.38 -37.42 3.77
C LYS A 51 28.47 -37.48 5.00
N LEU A 52 28.93 -38.08 6.11
CA LEU A 52 28.16 -38.23 7.36
C LEU A 52 28.74 -37.43 8.54
N ALA A 53 30.01 -37.02 8.50
CA ALA A 53 30.65 -36.24 9.56
C ALA A 53 30.46 -34.73 9.38
N VAL A 54 29.23 -34.23 9.56
CA VAL A 54 29.00 -32.77 9.64
C VAL A 54 29.82 -32.21 10.82
N SER A 55 30.86 -31.43 10.51
CA SER A 55 31.67 -30.76 11.53
C SER A 55 30.78 -29.94 12.47
N ARG A 56 30.88 -30.16 13.78
CA ARG A 56 30.11 -29.42 14.81
C ARG A 56 30.24 -27.91 14.63
N ARG A 57 31.43 -27.43 14.24
CA ARG A 57 31.68 -26.01 13.94
C ARG A 57 30.87 -25.53 12.73
N TRP A 58 30.81 -26.33 11.67
CA TRP A 58 30.04 -26.00 10.47
C TRP A 58 28.53 -26.04 10.72
N LEU A 59 28.06 -27.01 11.51
CA LEU A 59 26.67 -27.10 11.94
C LEU A 59 26.27 -25.86 12.74
N LEU A 60 27.08 -25.47 13.75
CA LEU A 60 26.82 -24.29 14.57
C LEU A 60 26.90 -22.98 13.76
N LEU A 61 27.82 -22.86 12.80
CA LEU A 61 27.89 -21.70 11.91
C LEU A 61 26.65 -21.59 11.02
N LYS A 62 26.17 -22.70 10.43
CA LYS A 62 24.92 -22.72 9.65
C LYS A 62 23.70 -22.35 10.50
N LEU A 63 23.59 -22.90 11.71
CA LEU A 63 22.55 -22.55 12.67
C LEU A 63 22.60 -21.06 13.04
N GLY A 64 23.79 -20.52 13.27
CA GLY A 64 23.99 -19.09 13.54
C GLY A 64 23.56 -18.20 12.38
N VAL A 65 23.97 -18.52 11.15
CA VAL A 65 23.55 -17.79 9.94
C VAL A 65 22.05 -17.90 9.73
N ALA A 66 21.45 -19.07 9.91
CA ALA A 66 20.01 -19.26 9.79
C ALA A 66 19.25 -18.42 10.83
N PHE A 67 19.70 -18.42 12.09
CA PHE A 67 19.08 -17.62 13.16
C PHE A 67 19.20 -16.12 12.89
N ASN A 68 20.38 -15.63 12.50
CA ASN A 68 20.56 -14.22 12.13
C ASN A 68 19.74 -13.84 10.88
N GLY A 69 19.60 -14.75 9.91
CA GLY A 69 18.73 -14.56 8.75
C GLY A 69 17.26 -14.41 9.15
N LEU A 70 16.78 -15.24 10.10
CA LEU A 70 15.42 -15.13 10.63
C LEU A 70 15.19 -13.81 11.38
N VAL A 71 16.14 -13.40 12.23
CA VAL A 71 16.09 -12.11 12.93
C VAL A 71 16.12 -10.95 11.93
N GLY A 72 16.99 -11.00 10.94
CA GLY A 72 17.09 -10.00 9.88
C GLY A 72 15.78 -9.89 9.08
N LEU A 73 15.16 -11.01 8.74
CA LEU A 73 13.87 -11.02 8.04
C LEU A 73 12.75 -10.46 8.91
N ALA A 74 12.70 -10.82 10.20
CA ALA A 74 11.70 -10.31 11.13
C ALA A 74 11.77 -8.77 11.27
N LEU A 75 12.97 -8.21 11.31
CA LEU A 75 13.18 -6.76 11.38
C LEU A 75 12.99 -6.04 10.03
N ALA A 76 13.39 -6.65 8.92
CA ALA A 76 13.24 -6.07 7.59
C ALA A 76 11.79 -6.10 7.09
N THR A 77 11.00 -7.10 7.48
CA THR A 77 9.61 -7.28 7.05
C THR A 77 8.74 -6.02 7.25
N PRO A 78 8.66 -5.38 8.44
CA PRO A 78 7.84 -4.17 8.60
C PRO A 78 8.31 -3.00 7.74
N VAL A 79 9.63 -2.83 7.55
CA VAL A 79 10.20 -1.76 6.72
C VAL A 79 9.86 -1.97 5.25
N ILE A 80 10.14 -3.17 4.72
CA ILE A 80 9.83 -3.52 3.33
C ILE A 80 8.32 -3.43 3.08
N ARG A 81 7.49 -3.94 4.00
CA ARG A 81 6.03 -3.86 3.90
C ARG A 81 5.53 -2.41 3.90
N TYR A 82 6.11 -1.53 4.72
CA TYR A 82 5.76 -0.12 4.74
C TYR A 82 6.10 0.57 3.42
N LEU A 83 7.30 0.32 2.89
CA LEU A 83 7.75 0.90 1.61
C LEU A 83 6.95 0.39 0.41
N LEU A 84 6.60 -0.89 0.38
CA LEU A 84 5.78 -1.49 -0.69
C LEU A 84 4.27 -1.31 -0.48
N SER A 85 3.87 -0.69 0.63
CA SER A 85 2.46 -0.51 0.99
C SER A 85 1.63 0.28 -0.03
N PRO A 86 2.16 1.34 -0.68
CA PRO A 86 1.41 2.10 -1.69
C PRO A 86 1.09 1.29 -2.96
N VAL A 87 1.94 0.33 -3.34
CA VAL A 87 1.87 -0.38 -4.65
C VAL A 87 0.61 -1.24 -4.82
N LYS A 88 -0.08 -1.61 -3.73
CA LYS A 88 -1.27 -2.47 -3.77
C LYS A 88 -2.57 -1.77 -3.38
N ARG A 89 -2.59 -0.44 -3.19
CA ARG A 89 -3.78 0.27 -2.65
C ARG A 89 -4.76 0.80 -3.70
N ASP A 90 -4.46 0.64 -4.99
CA ASP A 90 -5.19 1.36 -6.04
C ASP A 90 -6.61 0.86 -6.32
N SER A 91 -6.95 -0.38 -5.94
CA SER A 91 -8.28 -0.95 -6.26
C SER A 91 -9.43 -0.51 -5.34
N ALA A 92 -9.13 0.17 -4.22
CA ALA A 92 -10.15 0.58 -3.25
C ALA A 92 -10.62 2.04 -3.45
N TYR A 93 -9.92 2.83 -4.26
CA TYR A 93 -10.22 4.25 -4.43
C TYR A 93 -11.36 4.54 -5.43
N ASN A 94 -11.64 3.62 -6.35
CA ASN A 94 -12.74 3.69 -7.32
C ASN A 94 -13.35 2.30 -7.48
N SER A 95 -14.52 2.07 -6.89
CA SER A 95 -15.24 0.82 -7.02
C SER A 95 -16.71 1.08 -7.30
N TRP A 96 -17.32 0.16 -8.05
CA TRP A 96 -18.73 0.24 -8.36
C TRP A 96 -19.56 -0.19 -7.15
N VAL A 97 -20.34 0.74 -6.61
CA VAL A 97 -21.22 0.53 -5.45
C VAL A 97 -22.67 0.63 -5.91
N THR A 98 -23.50 -0.28 -5.43
CA THR A 98 -24.93 -0.33 -5.77
C THR A 98 -25.74 0.58 -4.85
N LEU A 99 -26.55 1.47 -5.43
CA LEU A 99 -27.47 2.35 -4.71
C LEU A 99 -28.85 1.70 -4.48
N GLY A 100 -29.24 0.77 -5.34
CA GLY A 100 -30.51 0.06 -5.25
C GLY A 100 -31.21 -0.13 -6.59
N PRO A 101 -32.46 -0.62 -6.58
CA PRO A 101 -33.27 -0.82 -7.78
C PRO A 101 -33.64 0.50 -8.44
N ILE A 102 -33.71 0.50 -9.78
CA ILE A 102 -34.07 1.67 -10.59
C ILE A 102 -35.47 2.20 -10.25
N GLU A 103 -36.37 1.31 -9.85
CA GLU A 103 -37.75 1.58 -9.46
C GLU A 103 -37.84 2.44 -8.18
N GLY A 104 -36.81 2.40 -7.34
CA GLY A 104 -36.71 3.26 -6.14
C GLY A 104 -36.58 4.75 -6.47
N PHE A 105 -36.25 5.09 -7.72
CA PHE A 105 -36.04 6.44 -8.21
C PHE A 105 -37.09 6.76 -9.31
N PRO A 106 -38.18 7.46 -9.00
CA PRO A 106 -39.19 7.83 -9.99
C PRO A 106 -38.69 8.96 -10.91
N VAL A 107 -39.19 8.98 -12.15
CA VAL A 107 -38.80 9.96 -13.17
C VAL A 107 -39.25 11.36 -12.75
N GLY A 108 -38.34 12.34 -12.87
CA GLY A 108 -38.56 13.74 -12.53
C GLY A 108 -38.32 14.08 -11.06
N GLU A 109 -38.15 13.09 -10.17
CA GLU A 109 -37.88 13.31 -8.75
C GLU A 109 -36.38 13.20 -8.46
N THR A 110 -35.92 13.93 -7.44
CA THR A 110 -34.59 13.79 -6.86
C THR A 110 -34.74 13.18 -5.48
N ARG A 111 -34.09 12.04 -5.25
CA ARG A 111 -34.10 11.33 -3.96
C ARG A 111 -32.72 11.24 -3.36
N LEU A 112 -32.68 11.22 -2.04
CA LEU A 112 -31.48 10.90 -1.28
C LEU A 112 -31.28 9.38 -1.31
N ALA A 113 -30.06 8.95 -1.59
CA ALA A 113 -29.63 7.55 -1.50
C ALA A 113 -28.33 7.48 -0.72
N ASP A 114 -28.21 6.48 0.15
CA ASP A 114 -27.02 6.25 0.95
C ASP A 114 -26.26 5.04 0.41
N PHE A 115 -24.94 5.12 0.45
CA PHE A 115 -24.06 4.02 0.08
C PHE A 115 -22.90 3.90 1.06
N LYS A 116 -22.32 2.70 1.15
CA LYS A 116 -21.15 2.47 1.99
C LYS A 116 -19.88 2.83 1.23
N ASN A 117 -19.02 3.64 1.83
CA ASN A 117 -17.72 3.96 1.26
C ASN A 117 -16.89 2.66 1.10
N PRO A 118 -16.45 2.32 -0.13
CA PRO A 118 -15.64 1.14 -0.37
C PRO A 118 -14.23 1.26 0.22
N PHE A 119 -13.75 2.49 0.43
CA PHE A 119 -12.54 2.76 1.19
C PHE A 119 -12.89 2.91 2.67
N SER A 120 -13.12 1.78 3.33
CA SER A 120 -13.39 1.74 4.77
C SER A 120 -12.50 0.74 5.51
N ARG A 121 -12.34 0.99 6.80
CA ARG A 121 -11.66 0.14 7.77
C ARG A 121 -12.68 -0.51 8.70
N PRO A 122 -12.36 -1.65 9.32
CA PRO A 122 -13.25 -2.31 10.27
C PRO A 122 -13.69 -1.42 11.45
N TRP A 123 -12.88 -0.43 11.83
CA TRP A 123 -13.17 0.48 12.95
C TRP A 123 -13.93 1.75 12.56
N ASP A 124 -14.27 1.95 11.27
CA ASP A 124 -14.98 3.16 10.82
C ASP A 124 -16.47 3.13 11.24
N GLY A 125 -17.06 1.94 11.45
CA GLY A 125 -18.44 1.81 11.92
C GLY A 125 -19.45 2.57 11.05
N GLU A 126 -20.30 3.38 11.68
CA GLU A 126 -21.35 4.17 10.99
C GLU A 126 -20.79 5.29 10.11
N THR A 127 -19.53 5.72 10.29
CA THR A 127 -18.93 6.78 9.46
C THR A 127 -18.66 6.32 8.02
N GLN A 128 -18.92 5.05 7.70
CA GLN A 128 -18.83 4.51 6.35
C GLN A 128 -20.00 4.95 5.46
N GLY A 129 -21.12 5.40 6.04
CA GLY A 129 -22.29 5.85 5.29
C GLY A 129 -22.03 7.19 4.60
N VAL A 130 -22.18 7.22 3.27
CA VAL A 130 -22.07 8.43 2.46
C VAL A 130 -23.39 8.63 1.72
N ALA A 131 -23.90 9.86 1.78
CA ALA A 131 -25.13 10.24 1.10
C ALA A 131 -24.85 10.82 -0.30
N CYS A 132 -25.73 10.52 -1.24
CA CYS A 132 -25.74 11.09 -2.58
C CYS A 132 -27.19 11.40 -3.01
N TYR A 133 -27.36 12.34 -3.94
CA TYR A 133 -28.65 12.61 -4.54
C TYR A 133 -28.74 11.94 -5.90
N VAL A 134 -29.80 11.18 -6.11
CA VAL A 134 -30.12 10.57 -7.40
C VAL A 134 -31.30 11.31 -8.00
N ARG A 135 -31.08 11.91 -9.15
CA ARG A 135 -32.14 12.47 -10.00
C ARG A 135 -32.33 11.57 -11.20
N ARG A 136 -33.58 11.21 -11.48
CA ARG A 136 -33.92 10.47 -12.69
C ARG A 136 -34.54 11.42 -13.71
N ASN A 137 -33.80 11.78 -14.76
CA ASN A 137 -34.28 12.70 -15.79
C ASN A 137 -35.27 12.01 -16.73
N THR A 138 -34.96 10.79 -17.17
CA THR A 138 -35.80 10.02 -18.10
C THR A 138 -35.85 8.54 -17.69
N LYS A 139 -36.46 7.67 -18.50
CA LYS A 139 -36.56 6.23 -18.18
C LYS A 139 -35.18 5.58 -17.99
N SER A 140 -34.15 6.01 -18.72
CA SER A 140 -32.80 5.43 -18.71
C SER A 140 -31.70 6.41 -18.30
N GLU A 141 -32.01 7.70 -18.16
CA GLU A 141 -31.04 8.72 -17.82
C GLU A 141 -31.12 9.10 -16.33
N PHE A 142 -29.99 8.98 -15.65
CA PHE A 142 -29.83 9.32 -14.25
C PHE A 142 -28.73 10.36 -14.12
N GLN A 143 -28.83 11.18 -13.09
CA GLN A 143 -27.76 12.05 -12.63
C GLN A 143 -27.59 11.79 -11.15
N VAL A 144 -26.39 11.37 -10.76
CA VAL A 144 -26.09 11.15 -9.35
C VAL A 144 -25.13 12.23 -8.89
N PHE A 145 -25.59 13.05 -7.95
CA PHE A 145 -24.85 14.14 -7.37
C PHE A 145 -24.25 13.73 -6.03
N ALA A 146 -23.02 14.18 -5.77
CA ALA A 146 -22.50 14.15 -4.41
C ALA A 146 -23.21 15.18 -3.54
N VAL A 147 -23.38 14.87 -2.27
CA VAL A 147 -23.96 15.81 -1.30
C VAL A 147 -23.05 17.02 -1.05
N ASN A 148 -21.78 16.94 -1.46
CA ASN A 148 -20.75 17.91 -1.15
C ASN A 148 -20.91 19.19 -1.99
N CYS A 149 -21.11 20.33 -1.33
CA CYS A 149 -21.11 21.64 -1.98
C CYS A 149 -19.74 21.93 -2.59
N ALA A 150 -19.72 22.46 -3.83
CA ALA A 150 -18.52 22.83 -4.57
C ALA A 150 -17.79 24.07 -4.02
N HIS A 151 -18.22 24.65 -2.89
CA HIS A 151 -17.47 25.70 -2.19
C HIS A 151 -16.43 25.08 -1.24
N LEU A 152 -16.89 24.44 -0.15
CA LEU A 152 -16.01 23.89 0.89
C LEU A 152 -16.45 22.48 1.35
N GLY A 153 -17.32 21.81 0.60
CA GLY A 153 -17.73 20.43 0.88
C GLY A 153 -18.88 20.25 1.87
N CYS A 154 -19.49 21.33 2.39
CA CYS A 154 -20.69 21.23 3.22
C CYS A 154 -21.82 20.45 2.52
N PRO A 155 -22.62 19.65 3.26
CA PRO A 155 -23.73 18.91 2.66
C PRO A 155 -24.82 19.86 2.16
N VAL A 156 -25.22 19.71 0.89
CA VAL A 156 -26.36 20.41 0.30
C VAL A 156 -27.66 19.70 0.63
N ARG A 157 -28.78 20.43 0.62
CA ARG A 157 -30.13 19.86 0.74
C ARG A 157 -30.93 20.13 -0.52
N TRP A 158 -31.68 19.14 -0.98
CA TRP A 158 -32.66 19.29 -2.05
C TRP A 158 -33.99 19.86 -1.53
N PHE A 159 -34.51 20.89 -2.20
CA PHE A 159 -35.81 21.48 -1.93
C PHE A 159 -36.75 21.23 -3.13
N PRO A 160 -37.71 20.29 -3.02
CA PRO A 160 -38.53 19.89 -4.16
C PRO A 160 -39.49 20.99 -4.64
N GLN A 161 -39.92 21.90 -3.75
CA GLN A 161 -40.83 23.00 -4.09
C GLN A 161 -40.17 24.03 -5.01
N SER A 162 -38.90 24.35 -4.76
CA SER A 162 -38.13 25.30 -5.57
C SER A 162 -37.30 24.62 -6.66
N GLN A 163 -37.16 23.30 -6.61
CA GLN A 163 -36.28 22.51 -7.47
C GLN A 163 -34.80 22.98 -7.43
N LEU A 164 -34.32 23.29 -6.22
CA LEU A 164 -32.97 23.78 -5.99
C LEU A 164 -32.25 22.95 -4.93
N PHE A 165 -30.94 22.78 -5.09
CA PHE A 165 -30.07 22.37 -3.99
C PHE A 165 -29.55 23.61 -3.28
N MET A 166 -29.67 23.65 -1.96
CA MET A 166 -29.16 24.77 -1.14
C MET A 166 -28.18 24.27 -0.08
N CYS A 167 -27.06 24.96 0.02
CA CYS A 167 -26.04 24.74 1.04
C CYS A 167 -26.25 25.69 2.22
N PRO A 168 -26.50 25.19 3.44
CA PRO A 168 -26.79 26.03 4.60
C PRO A 168 -25.58 26.80 5.15
N CYS A 169 -24.36 26.44 4.75
CA CYS A 169 -23.15 27.04 5.32
C CYS A 169 -22.93 28.50 4.87
N HIS A 170 -23.05 28.78 3.57
CA HIS A 170 -22.75 30.10 2.99
C HIS A 170 -23.70 30.46 1.83
N GLY A 171 -24.86 29.81 1.75
CA GLY A 171 -25.87 30.13 0.73
C GLY A 171 -25.51 29.72 -0.70
N GLY A 172 -24.73 28.65 -0.89
CA GLY A 172 -24.51 28.09 -2.23
C GLY A 172 -25.79 27.48 -2.77
N VAL A 173 -26.17 27.82 -4.01
CA VAL A 173 -27.42 27.36 -4.63
C VAL A 173 -27.12 26.71 -5.98
N TYR A 174 -27.74 25.57 -6.26
CA TYR A 174 -27.61 24.84 -7.51
C TYR A 174 -28.99 24.53 -8.08
N TYR A 175 -29.08 24.49 -9.39
CA TYR A 175 -30.27 24.07 -10.11
C TYR A 175 -30.47 22.56 -10.02
N ALA A 176 -31.65 22.13 -10.45
CA ALA A 176 -32.06 20.74 -10.62
C ALA A 176 -31.05 19.84 -11.36
N ASP A 177 -30.33 20.38 -12.34
CA ASP A 177 -29.30 19.70 -13.14
C ASP A 177 -27.91 19.71 -12.46
N GLY A 178 -27.80 20.31 -11.28
CA GLY A 178 -26.54 20.49 -10.55
C GLY A 178 -25.72 21.69 -11.01
N SER A 179 -26.14 22.45 -12.02
CA SER A 179 -25.43 23.67 -12.43
C SER A 179 -25.51 24.74 -11.33
N ARG A 180 -24.50 25.62 -11.26
CA ARG A 180 -24.45 26.68 -10.26
C ARG A 180 -25.54 27.70 -10.55
N ALA A 181 -26.40 27.96 -9.56
CA ALA A 181 -27.40 29.02 -9.63
C ALA A 181 -26.90 30.30 -8.98
N SER A 182 -26.37 30.22 -7.75
CA SER A 182 -25.94 31.38 -6.99
C SER A 182 -25.00 31.02 -5.82
N GLY A 183 -24.48 32.05 -5.17
CA GLY A 183 -23.66 31.97 -3.97
C GLY A 183 -22.15 31.87 -4.26
N PRO A 184 -21.36 31.65 -3.19
CA PRO A 184 -19.91 31.55 -3.26
C PRO A 184 -19.31 30.45 -4.17
N PRO A 185 -19.94 29.26 -4.37
CA PRO A 185 -19.33 28.20 -5.19
C PRO A 185 -19.02 28.72 -6.59
N GLU A 186 -17.87 28.41 -7.17
CA GLU A 186 -17.48 28.85 -8.52
C GLU A 186 -18.08 27.98 -9.65
N ARG A 187 -18.53 26.77 -9.31
CA ARG A 187 -18.94 25.73 -10.26
C ARG A 187 -20.15 24.93 -9.78
N GLY A 188 -20.66 24.06 -10.65
CA GLY A 188 -21.76 23.15 -10.35
C GLY A 188 -21.42 22.06 -9.34
N LEU A 189 -22.44 21.37 -8.87
CA LEU A 189 -22.37 20.26 -7.93
C LEU A 189 -21.61 19.08 -8.55
N PHE A 190 -20.87 18.34 -7.72
CA PHE A 190 -20.13 17.18 -8.19
C PHE A 190 -21.07 16.03 -8.57
N THR A 191 -20.71 15.31 -9.62
CA THR A 191 -21.48 14.16 -10.13
C THR A 191 -20.65 12.89 -10.08
N TYR A 192 -21.27 11.77 -9.71
CA TYR A 192 -20.68 10.44 -9.82
C TYR A 192 -20.97 9.82 -11.18
N ASP A 193 -20.00 9.06 -11.71
CA ASP A 193 -20.26 8.19 -12.85
C ASP A 193 -21.22 7.07 -12.41
N TYR A 194 -22.20 6.76 -13.26
CA TYR A 194 -23.16 5.72 -12.98
C TYR A 194 -23.23 4.69 -14.11
N LYS A 195 -23.70 3.49 -13.79
CA LYS A 195 -24.06 2.46 -14.75
C LYS A 195 -25.31 1.72 -14.27
N LEU A 196 -26.09 1.23 -15.23
CA LEU A 196 -27.25 0.39 -14.96
C LEU A 196 -26.84 -1.06 -15.20
N ALA A 197 -26.90 -1.89 -14.16
CA ALA A 197 -26.52 -3.30 -14.23
C ALA A 197 -27.54 -4.16 -13.49
N GLY A 198 -28.19 -5.08 -14.22
CA GLY A 198 -29.16 -6.03 -13.63
C GLY A 198 -30.34 -5.35 -12.93
N GLY A 199 -30.90 -4.28 -13.51
CA GLY A 199 -32.01 -3.52 -12.91
C GLY A 199 -31.62 -2.61 -11.74
N GLN A 200 -30.32 -2.53 -11.41
CA GLN A 200 -29.82 -1.74 -10.29
C GLN A 200 -28.99 -0.56 -10.79
N LEU A 201 -29.12 0.57 -10.08
CA LEU A 201 -28.28 1.74 -10.26
C LEU A 201 -26.98 1.55 -9.47
N GLN A 202 -25.85 1.59 -10.17
CA GLN A 202 -24.52 1.53 -9.57
C GLN A 202 -23.76 2.82 -9.86
N ILE A 203 -22.95 3.25 -8.90
CA ILE A 203 -22.08 4.43 -9.03
C ILE A 203 -20.62 4.06 -8.82
N ASN A 204 -19.73 4.77 -9.51
CA ASN A 204 -18.31 4.68 -9.25
C ASN A 204 -17.97 5.55 -8.04
N ALA A 205 -17.83 4.90 -6.88
CA ALA A 205 -17.62 5.55 -5.60
C ALA A 205 -16.28 5.15 -4.97
N GLY A 206 -15.84 5.97 -4.02
CA GLY A 206 -14.60 5.76 -3.27
C GLY A 206 -14.17 7.06 -2.64
N GLN A 207 -13.31 7.83 -3.31
CA GLN A 207 -13.01 9.18 -2.82
C GLN A 207 -14.21 10.11 -3.02
N MET A 208 -14.60 10.78 -1.94
CA MET A 208 -15.57 11.86 -2.03
C MET A 208 -15.00 12.97 -2.91
N PRO A 209 -15.78 13.51 -3.84
CA PRO A 209 -15.32 14.63 -4.65
C PRO A 209 -15.10 15.86 -3.78
N THR A 210 -14.01 16.55 -4.08
CA THR A 210 -13.57 17.78 -3.40
C THR A 210 -13.06 18.77 -4.44
N LEU A 211 -12.66 19.97 -4.00
CA LEU A 211 -12.00 20.91 -4.90
C LEU A 211 -10.75 20.33 -5.56
N SER A 212 -9.96 19.57 -4.80
CA SER A 212 -8.72 18.96 -5.26
C SER A 212 -8.91 17.66 -6.05
N ASN A 213 -10.07 17.01 -5.91
CA ASN A 213 -10.38 15.74 -6.60
C ASN A 213 -11.75 15.82 -7.27
N THR A 214 -11.78 15.97 -8.59
CA THR A 214 -13.03 16.15 -9.34
C THR A 214 -13.62 14.79 -9.71
N ALA A 215 -14.78 14.44 -9.13
CA ALA A 215 -15.67 13.50 -9.81
C ALA A 215 -16.13 14.21 -11.10
N LYS A 216 -15.90 13.55 -12.23
CA LYS A 216 -15.87 14.12 -13.59
C LYS A 216 -16.98 15.16 -13.79
N LEU A 217 -16.60 16.41 -14.07
CA LEU A 217 -17.54 17.44 -14.53
C LEU A 217 -18.18 16.92 -15.82
N VAL A 218 -19.50 16.70 -15.81
CA VAL A 218 -20.24 16.50 -17.05
C VAL A 218 -20.09 17.78 -17.87
N GLN A 219 -19.39 17.70 -18.99
CA GLN A 219 -19.41 18.75 -20.01
C GLN A 219 -20.79 18.73 -20.66
N ILE A 220 -21.75 19.45 -20.07
CA ILE A 220 -23.07 19.65 -20.68
C ILE A 220 -22.87 20.64 -21.83
N GLY A 221 -22.87 20.13 -23.06
CA GLY A 221 -22.83 20.93 -24.28
C GLY A 221 -21.41 21.16 -24.81
N ASN A 222 -21.32 21.28 -26.13
CA ASN A 222 -20.11 21.38 -26.95
C ASN A 222 -19.34 22.71 -26.74
N ALA A 223 -19.03 23.07 -25.49
CA ALA A 223 -18.16 24.18 -25.17
C ALA A 223 -16.74 23.63 -25.00
N LYS A 224 -15.85 24.01 -25.94
CA LYS A 224 -14.39 23.90 -25.76
C LYS A 224 -13.97 24.86 -24.63
N GLY A 225 -14.22 24.49 -23.38
CA GLY A 225 -13.76 25.22 -22.21
C GLY A 225 -12.32 24.83 -21.90
N ASN A 226 -11.42 25.81 -21.89
CA ASN A 226 -10.04 25.64 -21.41
C ASN A 226 -10.01 25.00 -20.01
N PRO A 227 -8.93 24.29 -19.64
CA PRO A 227 -8.79 23.78 -18.27
C PRO A 227 -8.90 24.92 -17.25
N PRO A 228 -9.51 24.68 -16.08
CA PRO A 228 -9.84 25.72 -15.09
C PRO A 228 -8.62 26.29 -14.32
N CYS A 229 -7.45 26.35 -14.95
CA CYS A 229 -6.21 26.80 -14.33
C CYS A 229 -5.22 27.46 -15.31
N ALA A 230 -5.71 28.01 -16.43
CA ALA A 230 -4.93 28.95 -17.24
C ALA A 230 -5.15 30.38 -16.70
N GLY A 231 -4.41 30.71 -15.65
CA GLY A 231 -4.33 32.04 -15.04
C GLY A 231 -3.13 32.09 -14.09
#